data_AF-A0A3L7NPY2-F1
#
_entry.id   AF-A0A3L7NPY2-F1
#
_cell.length_a   1.000
_cell.length_b   1.000
_cell.length_c   1.000
_cell.angle_alpha   90.00
_cell.angle_beta   90.00
_cell.angle_gamma   90.00
#
_symmetry.space_group_name_H-M   'P 1'
#
loop_
_entity.id
_entity.type
_entity.pdbx_description
1 polymer ?
#
loop_
_entity_poly.entity_id
_entity_poly.type
_entity_poly.pdbx_seq_one_letter_code
_entity_poly.pdbx_strand_id
1 'polypeptide(L)'
;MLNFITCCWRLFITVHKLTSHSVQSAYHFNHGQGHLMIKHLTAFQTVVWLLLLLTVLTHKGQCQDTDSTARSFRDHVTDRITLNDGTVLWGMAVSKKPVRLFVSVAWLKESHPAFLNEVVLPEFRKLDQPSNSSLAASLQTEIDSLDDEPASLQRAGLLKEILQRLTPTELSLPEFVILELPKNRLRSTDLQADARRELCRLAILNGIDNIETTHWKSVSEQLQEIPPAARKTTPPGQPANSDDPHQQILAAVDVRLNNVTRLVQNGDSIFDESAPLDLAGVIQTALGSNIQTLLNELLNETSPKAAAPTNDKLPDAARRSAETANHSTIVLASFQPDLEAGSATVTRQLFRKHSDGQWKLLWATTGTSTSGDLKPSQIASLENDPQVKEISRLAEGLGLGGQQLSTALQFGAIVQNAMRVADRNFEERIQTTITTKALTNTQETPVLIIPDTGAVPSATE
;
A
#
# COMPACT_ATOMS: atom_id res chain seq x y z
N MET A 1 -40.88 2.40 21.90
CA MET A 1 -40.39 1.57 23.03
C MET A 1 -41.49 1.28 24.07
N LEU A 2 -42.22 2.30 24.57
CA LEU A 2 -43.27 2.09 25.59
C LEU A 2 -44.37 1.10 25.16
N ASN A 3 -44.93 1.24 23.95
CA ASN A 3 -45.99 0.35 23.44
C ASN A 3 -45.57 -1.12 23.30
N PHE A 4 -44.29 -1.38 23.01
CA PHE A 4 -43.76 -2.73 22.90
C PHE A 4 -43.66 -3.40 24.28
N ILE A 5 -43.20 -2.66 25.29
CA ILE A 5 -43.15 -3.13 26.68
C ILE A 5 -44.56 -3.44 27.18
N THR A 6 -45.56 -2.61 26.87
CA THR A 6 -46.95 -2.85 27.26
C THR A 6 -47.54 -4.08 26.57
N CYS A 7 -47.18 -4.34 25.31
CA CYS A 7 -47.63 -5.52 24.56
C CYS A 7 -47.02 -6.81 25.13
N CYS A 8 -45.71 -6.81 25.39
CA CYS A 8 -45.02 -7.95 26.01
C CYS A 8 -45.52 -8.24 27.42
N TRP A 9 -45.84 -7.20 28.21
CA TRP A 9 -46.40 -7.38 29.55
C TRP A 9 -47.80 -8.01 29.49
N ARG A 10 -48.67 -7.56 28.56
CA ARG A 10 -50.00 -8.18 28.37
C ARG A 10 -49.91 -9.63 27.92
N LEU A 11 -48.96 -9.95 27.05
CA LEU A 11 -48.71 -11.33 26.61
C LEU A 11 -48.25 -12.21 27.78
N PHE A 12 -47.33 -11.69 28.61
CA PHE A 12 -46.84 -12.39 29.81
C PHE A 12 -47.96 -12.69 30.82
N ILE A 13 -48.82 -11.71 31.12
CA ILE A 13 -49.98 -11.92 32.02
C ILE A 13 -50.94 -12.96 31.45
N THR A 14 -51.17 -12.94 30.13
CA THR A 14 -52.11 -13.86 29.47
C THR A 14 -51.59 -15.30 29.51
N VAL A 15 -50.30 -15.50 29.21
CA VAL A 15 -49.65 -16.81 29.31
C VAL A 15 -49.63 -17.32 30.75
N HIS A 16 -49.35 -16.45 31.73
CA HIS A 16 -49.36 -16.84 33.15
C HIS A 16 -50.76 -17.22 33.65
N LYS A 17 -51.82 -16.56 33.18
CA LYS A 17 -53.21 -16.93 33.52
C LYS A 17 -53.64 -18.26 32.90
N LEU A 18 -53.20 -18.54 31.67
CA LEU A 18 -53.48 -19.80 30.99
C LEU A 18 -52.77 -20.99 31.66
N THR A 19 -51.52 -20.81 32.10
CA THR A 19 -50.79 -21.86 32.83
C THR A 19 -51.34 -22.09 34.24
N SER A 20 -51.78 -21.04 34.96
CA SER A 20 -52.38 -21.23 36.28
C SER A 20 -53.73 -21.96 36.23
N HIS A 21 -54.55 -21.71 35.20
CA HIS A 21 -55.82 -22.43 35.01
C HIS A 21 -55.61 -23.90 34.64
N SER A 22 -54.58 -24.20 33.84
CA SER A 22 -54.23 -25.57 33.47
C SER A 22 -53.75 -26.41 34.66
N VAL A 23 -53.08 -25.80 35.64
CA VAL A 23 -52.57 -26.53 36.83
C VAL A 23 -53.68 -26.84 37.83
N GLN A 24 -54.68 -25.95 37.98
CA GLN A 24 -55.84 -26.22 38.85
C GLN A 24 -56.77 -27.32 38.30
N SER A 25 -56.90 -27.45 36.99
CA SER A 25 -57.72 -28.52 36.39
C SER A 25 -57.07 -29.92 36.48
N ALA A 26 -55.76 -30.02 36.74
CA ALA A 26 -55.04 -31.29 36.80
C ALA A 26 -55.04 -31.93 38.21
N TYR A 27 -55.46 -31.21 39.26
CA TYR A 27 -55.43 -31.70 40.64
C TYR A 27 -56.59 -32.64 41.03
N HIS A 28 -57.57 -32.86 40.16
CA HIS A 28 -58.70 -33.77 40.42
C HIS A 28 -58.65 -35.11 39.64
N PHE A 29 -57.56 -35.41 38.94
CA PHE A 29 -57.46 -36.63 38.13
C PHE A 29 -56.37 -37.59 38.65
N ASN A 30 -56.84 -38.64 39.34
CA ASN A 30 -56.27 -39.96 39.60
C ASN A 30 -54.72 -40.14 39.67
N HIS A 31 -54.25 -40.58 40.83
CA HIS A 31 -52.85 -40.97 41.11
C HIS A 31 -52.39 -42.11 40.18
N GLY A 32 -51.70 -41.78 39.10
CA GLY A 32 -51.04 -42.80 38.26
C GLY A 32 -50.31 -42.30 37.02
N GLN A 33 -50.61 -41.10 36.50
CA GLN A 33 -50.00 -40.59 35.25
C GLN A 33 -49.38 -39.19 35.35
N GLY A 34 -49.21 -38.64 36.56
CA GLY A 34 -48.68 -37.28 36.76
C GLY A 34 -47.22 -37.06 36.31
N HIS A 35 -46.42 -38.12 36.18
CA HIS A 35 -44.98 -37.97 35.91
C HIS A 35 -44.62 -37.71 34.44
N LEU A 36 -45.49 -38.08 33.49
CA LEU A 36 -45.24 -37.86 32.06
C LEU A 36 -45.62 -36.43 31.65
N MET A 37 -46.69 -35.87 32.22
CA MET A 37 -47.20 -34.56 31.82
C MET A 37 -46.30 -33.40 32.29
N ILE A 38 -45.66 -33.53 33.46
CA ILE A 38 -44.75 -32.51 33.99
C ILE A 38 -43.48 -32.37 33.12
N LYS A 39 -43.00 -33.46 32.51
CA LYS A 39 -41.83 -33.42 31.60
C LYS A 39 -42.12 -32.73 30.26
N HIS A 40 -43.34 -32.86 29.74
CA HIS A 40 -43.72 -32.15 28.52
C HIS A 40 -43.94 -30.65 28.74
N LEU A 41 -44.40 -30.25 29.92
CA LEU A 41 -44.63 -28.84 30.24
C LEU A 41 -43.31 -28.07 30.41
N THR A 42 -42.29 -28.68 31.03
CA THR A 42 -40.97 -28.05 31.17
C THR A 42 -40.22 -27.95 29.83
N ALA A 43 -40.35 -28.95 28.95
CA ALA A 43 -39.77 -28.92 27.61
C ALA A 43 -40.43 -27.85 26.71
N PHE A 44 -41.75 -27.62 26.84
CA PHE A 44 -42.43 -26.57 26.08
C PHE A 44 -42.00 -25.18 26.55
N GLN A 45 -41.84 -24.98 27.86
CA GLN A 45 -41.43 -23.70 28.43
C GLN A 45 -39.99 -23.31 28.02
N THR A 46 -39.07 -24.27 27.94
CA THR A 46 -37.70 -23.99 27.46
C THR A 46 -37.64 -23.64 25.98
N VAL A 47 -38.43 -24.31 25.14
CA VAL A 47 -38.50 -23.98 23.69
C VAL A 47 -39.08 -22.59 23.45
N VAL A 48 -40.13 -22.21 24.19
CA VAL A 48 -40.71 -20.87 24.10
C VAL A 48 -39.73 -19.79 24.56
N TRP A 49 -38.99 -20.04 25.64
CA TRP A 49 -37.94 -19.12 26.09
C TRP A 49 -36.78 -19.01 25.10
N LEU A 50 -36.38 -20.12 24.46
CA LEU A 50 -35.32 -20.11 23.45
C LEU A 50 -35.74 -19.31 22.20
N LEU A 51 -37.00 -19.46 21.74
CA LEU A 51 -37.57 -18.70 20.63
C LEU A 51 -37.72 -17.21 20.95
N LEU A 52 -38.10 -16.86 22.18
CA LEU A 52 -38.14 -15.47 22.65
C LEU A 52 -36.73 -14.86 22.76
N LEU A 53 -35.74 -15.64 23.20
CA LEU A 53 -34.36 -15.19 23.26
C LEU A 53 -33.78 -14.98 21.84
N LEU A 54 -34.08 -15.89 20.90
CA LEU A 54 -33.66 -15.76 19.50
C LEU A 54 -34.26 -14.52 18.84
N THR A 55 -35.55 -14.25 19.05
CA THR A 55 -36.21 -13.09 18.46
C THR A 55 -35.72 -11.76 19.03
N VAL A 56 -35.36 -11.71 20.32
CA VAL A 56 -34.74 -10.52 20.94
C VAL A 56 -33.30 -10.31 20.46
N LEU A 57 -32.54 -11.39 20.19
CA LEU A 57 -31.19 -11.29 19.63
C LEU A 57 -31.19 -10.87 18.16
N THR A 58 -32.18 -11.30 17.36
CA THR A 58 -32.30 -10.84 15.95
C THR A 58 -32.75 -9.39 15.83
N HIS A 59 -33.52 -8.85 16.79
CA HIS A 59 -33.98 -7.46 16.72
C HIS A 59 -32.93 -6.42 17.15
N LYS A 60 -31.88 -6.80 17.88
CA LYS A 60 -30.79 -5.86 18.22
C LYS A 60 -29.84 -5.58 17.05
N GLY A 61 -29.84 -6.40 16.00
CA GLY A 61 -28.98 -6.22 14.83
C GLY A 61 -29.52 -5.28 13.74
N GLN A 62 -30.73 -4.73 13.87
CA GLN A 62 -31.40 -3.99 12.78
C GLN A 62 -31.84 -2.56 13.13
N CYS A 63 -31.42 -2.01 14.28
CA CYS A 63 -31.85 -0.66 14.71
C CYS A 63 -30.79 0.44 14.55
N GLN A 64 -29.79 0.28 13.66
CA GLN A 64 -28.72 1.28 13.54
C GLN A 64 -28.22 1.58 12.12
N ASP A 65 -29.03 1.36 11.09
CA ASP A 65 -28.56 1.45 9.69
C ASP A 65 -29.38 2.43 8.83
N THR A 66 -29.73 3.61 9.36
CA THR A 66 -30.48 4.63 8.60
C THR A 66 -29.69 5.90 8.26
N ASP A 67 -28.40 5.97 8.60
CA ASP A 67 -27.57 7.19 8.47
C ASP A 67 -26.26 6.98 7.68
N SER A 68 -26.20 5.99 6.77
CA SER A 68 -24.99 5.79 5.94
C SER A 68 -24.88 6.79 4.78
N THR A 69 -25.99 7.28 4.24
CA THR A 69 -26.03 8.20 3.09
C THR A 69 -26.18 9.65 3.50
N ALA A 70 -25.35 10.55 2.97
CA ALA A 70 -25.46 11.99 3.16
C ALA A 70 -26.75 12.54 2.51
N ARG A 71 -27.50 13.39 3.24
CA ARG A 71 -28.80 13.94 2.76
C ARG A 71 -28.73 15.42 2.43
N SER A 72 -27.79 16.14 3.02
CA SER A 72 -27.56 17.56 2.80
C SER A 72 -26.09 17.83 2.50
N PHE A 73 -25.76 18.96 1.87
CA PHE A 73 -24.36 19.38 1.66
C PHE A 73 -23.53 19.33 2.95
N ARG A 74 -24.17 19.62 4.10
CA ARG A 74 -23.53 19.56 5.41
C ARG A 74 -23.25 18.14 5.90
N ASP A 75 -23.66 17.11 5.20
CA ASP A 75 -23.42 15.73 5.60
C ASP A 75 -22.26 15.11 4.83
N HIS A 76 -21.79 15.76 3.75
CA HIS A 76 -20.67 15.29 2.92
C HIS A 76 -19.32 15.73 3.47
N VAL A 77 -18.29 14.98 3.07
CA VAL A 77 -16.86 15.33 3.26
C VAL A 77 -16.29 16.06 2.04
N THR A 78 -16.95 15.96 0.89
CA THR A 78 -16.54 16.54 -0.39
C THR A 78 -17.11 17.94 -0.61
N ASP A 79 -16.38 18.73 -1.38
CA ASP A 79 -16.79 20.03 -1.92
C ASP A 79 -17.81 19.82 -3.06
N ARG A 80 -18.64 20.83 -3.32
CA ARG A 80 -19.67 20.81 -4.36
C ARG A 80 -19.44 21.94 -5.36
N ILE A 81 -19.34 21.60 -6.64
CA ILE A 81 -19.27 22.55 -7.73
C ILE A 81 -20.51 22.42 -8.61
N THR A 82 -21.23 23.52 -8.81
CA THR A 82 -22.37 23.55 -9.73
C THR A 82 -21.97 24.27 -11.00
N LEU A 83 -22.21 23.64 -12.14
CA LEU A 83 -21.98 24.21 -13.47
C LEU A 83 -23.23 24.97 -13.96
N ASN A 84 -23.06 25.82 -14.97
CA ASN A 84 -24.13 26.63 -15.56
C ASN A 84 -25.20 25.81 -16.28
N ASP A 85 -24.85 24.60 -16.76
CA ASP A 85 -25.79 23.63 -17.32
C ASP A 85 -26.58 22.86 -16.24
N GLY A 86 -26.33 23.13 -14.95
CA GLY A 86 -26.99 22.46 -13.83
C GLY A 86 -26.28 21.21 -13.34
N THR A 87 -25.20 20.76 -13.98
CA THR A 87 -24.39 19.63 -13.52
C THR A 87 -23.80 19.93 -12.13
N VAL A 88 -23.91 18.98 -11.20
CA VAL A 88 -23.40 19.12 -9.83
C VAL A 88 -22.28 18.12 -9.61
N LEU A 89 -21.03 18.60 -9.57
CA LEU A 89 -19.86 17.78 -9.35
C LEU A 89 -19.47 17.76 -7.87
N TRP A 90 -19.17 16.56 -7.37
CA TRP A 90 -18.66 16.34 -6.02
C TRP A 90 -17.19 15.90 -6.09
N GLY A 91 -16.36 16.46 -5.22
CA GLY A 91 -14.93 16.15 -5.19
C GLY A 91 -14.19 17.01 -4.18
N MET A 92 -12.86 17.04 -4.24
CA MET A 92 -12.05 17.92 -3.39
C MET A 92 -11.49 19.08 -4.21
N ALA A 93 -11.83 20.32 -3.87
CA ALA A 93 -11.27 21.48 -4.54
C ALA A 93 -9.79 21.64 -4.17
N VAL A 94 -8.91 21.56 -5.16
CA VAL A 94 -7.44 21.70 -4.97
C VAL A 94 -6.94 23.11 -5.26
N SER A 95 -7.67 23.89 -6.08
CA SER A 95 -7.41 25.32 -6.26
C SER A 95 -8.71 26.08 -6.51
N LYS A 96 -8.75 27.36 -6.09
CA LYS A 96 -9.87 28.28 -6.37
C LYS A 96 -9.62 29.15 -7.60
N LYS A 97 -8.36 29.30 -8.04
CA LYS A 97 -7.94 30.17 -9.15
C LYS A 97 -6.71 29.56 -9.85
N PRO A 98 -6.86 28.90 -11.01
CA PRO A 98 -8.12 28.47 -11.62
C PRO A 98 -8.85 27.46 -10.72
N VAL A 99 -10.17 27.30 -10.90
CA VAL A 99 -10.93 26.34 -10.09
C VAL A 99 -10.55 24.94 -10.56
N ARG A 100 -9.97 24.16 -9.64
CA ARG A 100 -9.54 22.79 -9.90
C ARG A 100 -10.20 21.86 -8.90
N LEU A 101 -10.87 20.83 -9.42
CA LEU A 101 -11.59 19.85 -8.64
C LEU A 101 -10.99 18.47 -8.86
N PHE A 102 -10.52 17.83 -7.79
CA PHE A 102 -10.09 16.45 -7.79
C PHE A 102 -11.32 15.54 -7.61
N VAL A 103 -11.56 14.64 -8.56
CA VAL A 103 -12.80 13.84 -8.65
C VAL A 103 -12.49 12.37 -8.94
N SER A 104 -13.26 11.46 -8.33
CA SER A 104 -13.24 10.03 -8.66
C SER A 104 -13.88 9.76 -10.03
N VAL A 105 -13.18 9.01 -10.88
CA VAL A 105 -13.71 8.58 -12.17
C VAL A 105 -14.84 7.57 -12.02
N ALA A 106 -14.77 6.69 -11.00
CA ALA A 106 -15.84 5.75 -10.71
C ALA A 106 -17.14 6.48 -10.39
N TRP A 107 -17.06 7.51 -9.54
CA TRP A 107 -18.22 8.34 -9.20
C TRP A 107 -18.77 9.09 -10.43
N LEU A 108 -17.91 9.67 -11.28
CA LEU A 108 -18.33 10.35 -12.51
C LEU A 108 -19.05 9.39 -13.47
N LYS A 109 -18.56 8.16 -13.59
CA LYS A 109 -19.14 7.13 -14.46
C LYS A 109 -20.57 6.77 -14.03
N GLU A 110 -20.81 6.73 -12.72
CA GLU A 110 -22.13 6.39 -12.16
C GLU A 110 -23.08 7.60 -12.15
N SER A 111 -22.61 8.76 -11.70
CA SER A 111 -23.47 9.93 -11.46
C SER A 111 -23.65 10.82 -12.68
N HIS A 112 -22.62 10.95 -13.53
CA HIS A 112 -22.62 11.84 -14.69
C HIS A 112 -21.97 11.20 -15.93
N PRO A 113 -22.52 10.07 -16.45
CA PRO A 113 -21.92 9.36 -17.58
C PRO A 113 -21.82 10.20 -18.85
N ALA A 114 -22.79 11.08 -19.11
CA ALA A 114 -22.75 11.99 -20.26
C ALA A 114 -21.59 12.99 -20.16
N PHE A 115 -21.40 13.61 -18.99
CA PHE A 115 -20.28 14.52 -18.74
C PHE A 115 -18.92 13.81 -18.88
N LEU A 116 -18.81 12.58 -18.36
CA LEU A 116 -17.62 11.76 -18.53
C LEU A 116 -17.31 11.52 -20.03
N ASN A 117 -18.31 11.08 -20.79
CA ASN A 117 -18.10 10.66 -22.18
C ASN A 117 -17.88 11.82 -23.16
N GLU A 118 -18.58 12.93 -22.97
CA GLU A 118 -18.59 14.04 -23.92
C GLU A 118 -17.55 15.12 -23.59
N VAL A 119 -17.15 15.23 -22.31
CA VAL A 119 -16.29 16.32 -21.85
C VAL A 119 -14.95 15.80 -21.33
N VAL A 120 -14.98 14.82 -20.41
CA VAL A 120 -13.75 14.33 -19.75
C VAL A 120 -12.94 13.41 -20.67
N LEU A 121 -13.57 12.44 -21.33
CA LEU A 121 -12.90 11.48 -22.20
C LEU A 121 -12.16 12.12 -23.39
N PRO A 122 -12.74 13.09 -24.12
CA PRO A 122 -12.03 13.73 -25.23
C PRO A 122 -10.78 14.49 -24.78
N GLU A 123 -10.84 15.19 -23.65
CA GLU A 123 -9.67 15.91 -23.11
C GLU A 123 -8.61 14.94 -22.57
N PHE A 124 -9.03 13.86 -21.92
CA PHE A 124 -8.13 12.81 -21.47
C PHE A 124 -7.37 12.17 -22.65
N ARG A 125 -8.07 11.87 -23.76
CA ARG A 125 -7.43 11.34 -24.98
C ARG A 125 -6.35 12.26 -25.56
N LYS A 126 -6.51 13.58 -25.45
CA LYS A 126 -5.50 14.54 -25.93
C LYS A 126 -4.24 14.53 -25.07
N LEU A 127 -4.38 14.27 -23.77
CA LEU A 127 -3.26 14.18 -22.81
C LEU A 127 -2.50 12.86 -22.90
N ASP A 128 -3.20 11.76 -23.20
CA ASP A 128 -2.63 10.41 -23.25
C ASP A 128 -1.80 10.16 -24.54
N GLN A 129 -2.15 10.79 -25.66
CA GLN A 129 -1.50 10.57 -26.97
C GLN A 129 0.01 10.96 -27.07
N PRO A 130 0.49 12.11 -26.56
CA PRO A 130 1.89 12.52 -26.77
C PRO A 130 2.88 11.92 -25.77
N SER A 131 2.45 11.51 -24.57
CA SER A 131 3.39 11.17 -23.48
C SER A 131 3.98 9.75 -23.63
N ASN A 132 3.18 8.80 -24.12
CA ASN A 132 3.60 7.40 -24.25
C ASN A 132 4.16 7.07 -25.64
N SER A 133 3.92 7.90 -26.66
CA SER A 133 4.32 7.62 -28.04
C SER A 133 5.84 7.71 -28.27
N SER A 134 6.51 8.68 -27.64
CA SER A 134 7.97 8.79 -27.69
C SER A 134 8.67 7.64 -26.95
N LEU A 135 8.15 7.27 -25.77
CA LEU A 135 8.64 6.13 -25.00
C LEU A 135 8.43 4.81 -25.76
N ALA A 136 7.24 4.63 -26.35
CA ALA A 136 6.91 3.49 -27.18
C ALA A 136 7.84 3.39 -28.40
N ALA A 137 8.12 4.50 -29.08
CA ALA A 137 9.05 4.52 -30.20
C ALA A 137 10.49 4.16 -29.79
N SER A 138 10.97 4.67 -28.64
CA SER A 138 12.29 4.33 -28.09
C SER A 138 12.39 2.83 -27.75
N LEU A 139 11.35 2.27 -27.10
CA LEU A 139 11.29 0.85 -26.78
C LEU A 139 11.22 -0.02 -28.04
N GLN A 140 10.45 0.41 -29.05
CA GLN A 140 10.38 -0.30 -30.33
C GLN A 140 11.76 -0.32 -31.02
N THR A 141 12.48 0.81 -30.99
CA THR A 141 13.85 0.89 -31.54
C THR A 141 14.80 -0.07 -30.82
N GLU A 142 14.71 -0.17 -29.48
CA GLU A 142 15.50 -1.14 -28.72
C GLU A 142 15.14 -2.57 -29.11
N ILE A 143 13.84 -2.92 -29.21
CA ILE A 143 13.37 -4.24 -29.63
C ILE A 143 13.92 -4.61 -31.01
N ASP A 144 13.90 -3.67 -31.95
CA ASP A 144 14.36 -3.88 -33.33
C ASP A 144 15.89 -3.99 -33.44
N SER A 145 16.62 -3.49 -32.44
CA SER A 145 18.09 -3.56 -32.36
C SER A 145 18.63 -4.85 -31.74
N LEU A 146 17.76 -5.70 -31.19
CA LEU A 146 18.15 -6.96 -30.55
C LEU A 146 18.40 -8.06 -31.58
N ASP A 147 19.52 -8.77 -31.42
CA ASP A 147 19.88 -9.92 -32.24
C ASP A 147 19.01 -11.16 -31.96
N ASP A 148 19.05 -12.16 -32.85
CA ASP A 148 18.28 -13.41 -32.75
C ASP A 148 18.81 -14.43 -31.70
N GLU A 149 19.68 -13.99 -30.80
CA GLU A 149 20.22 -14.81 -29.70
C GLU A 149 19.12 -15.15 -28.66
N PRO A 150 19.14 -16.35 -28.02
CA PRO A 150 18.07 -16.77 -27.12
C PRO A 150 17.81 -15.81 -25.95
N ALA A 151 18.86 -15.22 -25.38
CA ALA A 151 18.75 -14.23 -24.29
C ALA A 151 18.12 -12.91 -24.79
N SER A 152 18.49 -12.49 -25.99
CA SER A 152 17.93 -11.30 -26.66
C SER A 152 16.47 -11.50 -27.04
N LEU A 153 16.07 -12.71 -27.46
CA LEU A 153 14.67 -13.05 -27.74
C LEU A 153 13.78 -12.98 -26.48
N GLN A 154 14.29 -13.43 -25.33
CA GLN A 154 13.57 -13.29 -24.05
C GLN A 154 13.40 -11.82 -23.65
N ARG A 155 14.47 -11.01 -23.82
CA ARG A 155 14.44 -9.57 -23.59
C ARG A 155 13.45 -8.87 -24.51
N ALA A 156 13.48 -9.19 -25.80
CA ALA A 156 12.54 -8.66 -26.80
C ALA A 156 11.08 -9.05 -26.48
N GLY A 157 10.84 -10.29 -26.04
CA GLY A 157 9.51 -10.75 -25.64
C GLY A 157 8.94 -9.92 -24.48
N LEU A 158 9.71 -9.73 -23.41
CA LEU A 158 9.27 -8.93 -22.26
C LEU A 158 9.07 -7.45 -22.64
N LEU A 159 9.96 -6.87 -23.45
CA LEU A 159 9.81 -5.50 -23.93
C LEU A 159 8.57 -5.32 -24.81
N LYS A 160 8.22 -6.31 -25.65
CA LYS A 160 6.97 -6.30 -26.45
C LYS A 160 5.73 -6.32 -25.56
N GLU A 161 5.73 -7.11 -24.48
CA GLU A 161 4.63 -7.09 -23.51
C GLU A 161 4.48 -5.72 -22.82
N ILE A 162 5.60 -5.09 -22.46
CA ILE A 162 5.60 -3.76 -21.85
C ILE A 162 5.10 -2.72 -22.86
N LEU A 163 5.56 -2.79 -24.10
CA LEU A 163 5.13 -1.90 -25.19
C LEU A 163 3.61 -1.98 -25.41
N GLN A 164 3.06 -3.20 -25.42
CA GLN A 164 1.62 -3.43 -25.54
C GLN A 164 0.84 -2.82 -24.37
N ARG A 165 1.41 -2.82 -23.16
CA ARG A 165 0.81 -2.17 -21.98
C ARG A 165 0.91 -0.65 -22.01
N LEU A 166 1.96 -0.09 -22.62
CA LEU A 166 2.12 1.36 -22.81
C LEU A 166 1.25 1.92 -23.94
N THR A 167 0.85 1.06 -24.87
CA THR A 167 -0.02 1.42 -26.00
C THR A 167 -1.33 0.62 -25.93
N PRO A 168 -2.08 0.72 -24.82
CA PRO A 168 -3.30 -0.07 -24.68
C PRO A 168 -4.28 0.35 -25.78
N THR A 169 -4.81 -0.63 -26.50
CA THR A 169 -5.84 -0.40 -27.51
C THR A 169 -7.15 0.10 -26.88
N GLU A 170 -7.35 -0.17 -25.59
CA GLU A 170 -8.48 0.29 -24.80
C GLU A 170 -8.05 1.40 -23.82
N LEU A 171 -8.80 2.49 -23.81
CA LEU A 171 -8.53 3.65 -22.96
C LEU A 171 -8.83 3.30 -21.48
N SER A 172 -7.80 3.03 -20.68
CA SER A 172 -7.95 2.83 -19.24
C SER A 172 -7.91 4.18 -18.52
N LEU A 173 -9.03 4.61 -17.95
CA LEU A 173 -9.07 5.84 -17.16
C LEU A 173 -8.39 5.63 -15.79
N PRO A 174 -7.73 6.67 -15.25
CA PRO A 174 -7.20 6.63 -13.89
C PRO A 174 -8.34 6.59 -12.87
N GLU A 175 -8.01 6.26 -11.62
CA GLU A 175 -8.97 6.26 -10.51
C GLU A 175 -9.49 7.68 -10.21
N PHE A 176 -8.61 8.67 -10.33
CA PHE A 176 -8.92 10.08 -10.08
C PHE A 176 -8.44 10.98 -11.22
N VAL A 177 -9.12 12.10 -11.43
CA VAL A 177 -8.77 13.17 -12.38
C VAL A 177 -8.88 14.54 -11.71
N ILE A 178 -8.07 15.51 -12.14
CA ILE A 178 -8.25 16.91 -11.75
C ILE A 178 -8.94 17.64 -12.90
N LEU A 179 -10.13 18.15 -12.66
CA LEU A 179 -10.87 18.97 -13.61
C LEU A 179 -10.53 20.44 -13.37
N GLU A 180 -9.86 21.09 -14.32
CA GLU A 180 -9.70 22.53 -14.35
C GLU A 180 -10.92 23.15 -15.06
N LEU A 181 -11.77 23.82 -14.27
CA LEU A 181 -13.05 24.34 -14.72
C LEU A 181 -12.93 25.85 -15.03
N PRO A 182 -13.33 26.28 -16.24
CA PRO A 182 -13.26 27.68 -16.62
C PRO A 182 -14.35 28.48 -15.90
N LYS A 183 -14.05 29.75 -15.58
CA LYS A 183 -14.93 30.61 -14.77
C LYS A 183 -16.31 30.81 -15.39
N ASN A 184 -16.43 30.80 -16.71
CA ASN A 184 -17.67 30.98 -17.45
C ASN A 184 -18.60 29.75 -17.44
N ARG A 185 -18.12 28.56 -17.07
CA ARG A 185 -18.97 27.37 -16.86
C ARG A 185 -19.41 27.21 -15.42
N LEU A 186 -18.82 27.94 -14.48
CA LEU A 186 -19.12 27.83 -13.05
C LEU A 186 -20.34 28.66 -12.68
N ARG A 187 -21.30 28.03 -12.01
CA ARG A 187 -22.45 28.68 -11.38
C ARG A 187 -22.19 28.98 -9.91
N SER A 188 -21.70 27.99 -9.17
CA SER A 188 -21.34 28.14 -7.75
C SER A 188 -20.27 27.14 -7.33
N THR A 189 -19.56 27.47 -6.25
CA THR A 189 -18.55 26.62 -5.62
C THR A 189 -18.79 26.65 -4.13
N ASP A 190 -19.30 25.56 -3.58
CA ASP A 190 -19.56 25.38 -2.16
C ASP A 190 -18.45 24.51 -1.58
N LEU A 191 -17.66 25.09 -0.67
CA LEU A 191 -16.54 24.41 -0.03
C LEU A 191 -16.91 23.95 1.37
N GLN A 192 -16.45 22.77 1.74
CA GLN A 192 -16.55 22.26 3.10
C GLN A 192 -15.58 22.99 4.03
N ALA A 193 -15.85 22.88 5.34
CA ALA A 193 -14.93 23.33 6.37
C ALA A 193 -13.62 22.53 6.33
N ASP A 194 -12.50 23.13 6.76
CA ASP A 194 -11.17 22.53 6.67
C ASP A 194 -11.08 21.16 7.34
N ALA A 195 -11.74 20.98 8.49
CA ALA A 195 -11.78 19.69 9.19
C ALA A 195 -12.39 18.55 8.34
N ARG A 196 -13.38 18.86 7.50
CA ARG A 196 -14.02 17.87 6.61
C ARG A 196 -13.20 17.63 5.34
N ARG A 197 -12.56 18.68 4.83
CA ARG A 197 -11.64 18.56 3.69
C ARG A 197 -10.43 17.69 4.08
N GLU A 198 -9.95 17.82 5.31
CA GLU A 198 -8.91 16.93 5.85
C GLU A 198 -9.40 15.48 5.99
N LEU A 199 -10.65 15.28 6.47
CA LEU A 199 -11.27 13.95 6.50
C LEU A 199 -11.38 13.32 5.10
N CYS A 200 -11.80 14.12 4.11
CA CYS A 200 -11.85 13.72 2.70
C CYS A 200 -10.47 13.32 2.16
N ARG A 201 -9.45 14.14 2.43
CA ARG A 201 -8.06 13.86 2.05
C ARG A 201 -7.57 12.53 2.62
N LEU A 202 -7.81 12.29 3.90
CA LEU A 202 -7.43 11.04 4.56
C LEU A 202 -8.21 9.84 4.00
N ALA A 203 -9.50 10.00 3.72
CA ALA A 203 -10.32 8.96 3.12
C ALA A 203 -9.79 8.54 1.74
N ILE A 204 -9.44 9.50 0.88
CA ILE A 204 -8.81 9.26 -0.42
C ILE A 204 -7.47 8.53 -0.25
N LEU A 205 -6.59 9.01 0.64
CA LEU A 205 -5.27 8.39 0.84
C LEU A 205 -5.35 6.94 1.31
N ASN A 206 -6.42 6.57 2.01
CA ASN A 206 -6.62 5.24 2.56
C ASN A 206 -7.57 4.37 1.71
N GLY A 207 -8.00 4.85 0.54
CA GLY A 207 -8.83 4.08 -0.39
C GLY A 207 -10.23 3.78 0.13
N ILE A 208 -10.85 4.74 0.83
CA ILE A 208 -12.26 4.63 1.20
C ILE A 208 -13.12 4.98 -0.02
N ASP A 209 -14.02 4.07 -0.37
CA ASP A 209 -14.92 4.22 -1.51
C ASP A 209 -16.13 5.12 -1.19
N ASN A 210 -16.75 5.67 -2.25
CA ASN A 210 -18.04 6.37 -2.20
C ASN A 210 -18.12 7.55 -1.23
N ILE A 211 -16.99 8.24 -0.99
CA ILE A 211 -16.91 9.40 -0.10
C ILE A 211 -17.80 10.56 -0.57
N GLU A 212 -18.17 10.59 -1.84
CA GLU A 212 -19.04 11.59 -2.45
C GLU A 212 -20.49 11.48 -1.96
N THR A 213 -20.93 10.28 -1.56
CA THR A 213 -22.32 10.00 -1.15
C THR A 213 -22.45 9.59 0.32
N THR A 214 -21.36 9.16 0.95
CA THR A 214 -21.34 8.67 2.32
C THR A 214 -21.39 9.81 3.34
N HIS A 215 -22.13 9.63 4.43
CA HIS A 215 -22.19 10.58 5.53
C HIS A 215 -20.82 10.69 6.24
N TRP A 216 -20.39 11.91 6.58
CA TRP A 216 -19.05 12.17 7.14
C TRP A 216 -18.71 11.37 8.39
N LYS A 217 -19.71 11.07 9.24
CA LYS A 217 -19.52 10.21 10.43
C LYS A 217 -19.09 8.79 10.04
N SER A 218 -19.75 8.20 9.06
CA SER A 218 -19.40 6.85 8.58
C SER A 218 -18.02 6.83 7.93
N VAL A 219 -17.65 7.86 7.17
CA VAL A 219 -16.27 8.02 6.65
C VAL A 219 -15.26 8.07 7.79
N SER A 220 -15.56 8.82 8.86
CA SER A 220 -14.69 8.90 10.04
C SER A 220 -14.58 7.57 10.78
N GLU A 221 -15.67 6.80 10.90
CA GLU A 221 -15.67 5.48 11.54
C GLU A 221 -14.81 4.50 10.73
N GLN A 222 -14.99 4.44 9.41
CA GLN A 222 -14.18 3.61 8.52
C GLN A 222 -12.68 3.97 8.58
N LEU A 223 -12.34 5.26 8.68
CA LEU A 223 -10.95 5.69 8.89
C LEU A 223 -10.37 5.21 10.24
N GLN A 224 -11.21 5.13 11.27
CA GLN A 224 -10.79 4.69 12.60
C GLN A 224 -10.57 3.18 12.69
N GLU A 225 -11.27 2.39 11.87
CA GLU A 225 -11.06 0.94 11.76
C GLU A 225 -9.68 0.59 11.18
N ILE A 226 -9.07 1.48 10.40
CA ILE A 226 -7.70 1.30 9.89
C ILE A 226 -6.70 1.51 11.04
N PRO A 227 -5.86 0.51 11.36
CA PRO A 227 -4.86 0.62 12.41
C PRO A 227 -3.92 1.82 12.20
N PRO A 228 -3.56 2.58 13.26
CA PRO A 228 -2.73 3.78 13.13
C PRO A 228 -1.40 3.56 12.39
N ALA A 229 -0.77 2.39 12.59
CA ALA A 229 0.48 2.03 11.93
C ALA A 229 0.34 1.78 10.42
N ALA A 230 -0.86 1.44 9.94
CA ALA A 230 -1.15 1.21 8.52
C ALA A 230 -1.80 2.42 7.83
N ARG A 231 -2.19 3.45 8.60
CA ARG A 231 -2.92 4.61 8.09
C ARG A 231 -1.97 5.52 7.32
N LYS A 232 -2.30 5.78 6.06
CA LYS A 232 -1.59 6.73 5.20
C LYS A 232 -2.02 8.15 5.56
N THR A 233 -1.09 8.96 6.06
CA THR A 233 -1.34 10.36 6.46
C THR A 233 -0.72 11.36 5.48
N THR A 234 0.29 10.94 4.74
CA THR A 234 1.01 11.73 3.74
C THR A 234 0.86 11.05 2.38
N PRO A 235 0.70 11.81 1.28
CA PRO A 235 0.86 11.23 -0.06
C PRO A 235 2.19 10.49 -0.16
N PRO A 236 2.28 9.39 -0.92
CA PRO A 236 3.55 8.73 -1.16
C PRO A 236 4.53 9.78 -1.71
N GLY A 237 5.68 9.90 -1.05
CA GLY A 237 6.75 10.79 -1.51
C GLY A 237 7.09 10.44 -2.95
N GLN A 238 7.10 11.44 -3.82
CA GLN A 238 7.56 11.29 -5.18
C GLN A 238 9.02 10.83 -5.09
N PRO A 239 9.36 9.61 -5.56
CA PRO A 239 10.74 9.17 -5.54
C PRO A 239 11.55 10.17 -6.38
N ALA A 240 12.78 10.46 -5.94
CA ALA A 240 13.73 11.24 -6.71
C ALA A 240 13.94 10.53 -8.06
N ASN A 241 13.19 10.96 -9.07
CA ASN A 241 13.20 10.35 -10.38
C ASN A 241 14.50 10.78 -11.07
N SER A 242 15.21 9.81 -11.63
CA SER A 242 15.88 10.05 -12.90
C SER A 242 14.80 10.36 -13.95
N ASP A 243 14.95 11.45 -14.70
CA ASP A 243 13.99 11.95 -15.69
C ASP A 243 13.81 11.05 -16.94
N ASP A 244 14.22 9.78 -16.90
CA ASP A 244 14.28 8.89 -18.06
C ASP A 244 13.51 7.57 -17.85
N PRO A 245 12.19 7.54 -18.14
CA PRO A 245 11.35 6.35 -17.98
C PRO A 245 11.77 5.19 -18.90
N HIS A 246 12.44 5.48 -20.02
CA HIS A 246 12.96 4.47 -20.93
C HIS A 246 14.07 3.65 -20.23
N GLN A 247 15.05 4.32 -19.63
CA GLN A 247 16.16 3.65 -18.94
C GLN A 247 15.70 2.87 -17.71
N GLN A 248 14.67 3.37 -17.04
CA GLN A 248 13.98 2.71 -15.93
C GLN A 248 13.38 1.36 -16.35
N ILE A 249 12.64 1.32 -17.47
CA ILE A 249 12.08 0.08 -18.02
C ILE A 249 13.21 -0.91 -18.35
N LEU A 250 14.23 -0.45 -19.07
CA LEU A 250 15.31 -1.33 -19.51
C LEU A 250 16.07 -1.93 -18.30
N ALA A 251 16.34 -1.13 -17.27
CA ALA A 251 16.99 -1.63 -16.05
C ALA A 251 16.10 -2.62 -15.30
N ALA A 252 14.80 -2.37 -15.22
CA ALA A 252 13.86 -3.28 -14.57
C ALA A 252 13.77 -4.64 -15.31
N VAL A 253 13.77 -4.61 -16.65
CA VAL A 253 13.84 -5.81 -17.50
C VAL A 253 15.13 -6.59 -17.25
N ASP A 254 16.28 -5.92 -17.23
CA ASP A 254 17.56 -6.56 -16.97
C ASP A 254 17.61 -7.22 -15.60
N VAL A 255 17.08 -6.56 -14.57
CA VAL A 255 16.95 -7.13 -13.21
C VAL A 255 16.06 -8.38 -13.22
N ARG A 256 14.93 -8.34 -13.94
CA ARG A 256 13.97 -9.45 -14.03
C ARG A 256 14.53 -10.67 -14.75
N LEU A 257 15.36 -10.44 -15.77
CA LEU A 257 16.05 -11.48 -16.54
C LEU A 257 17.38 -11.92 -15.89
N ASN A 258 17.70 -11.38 -14.71
CA ASN A 258 18.97 -11.61 -14.01
C ASN A 258 20.22 -11.25 -14.85
N ASN A 259 20.07 -10.31 -15.79
CA ASN A 259 21.16 -9.72 -16.57
C ASN A 259 21.71 -8.47 -15.86
N VAL A 260 22.07 -8.63 -14.59
CA VAL A 260 22.41 -7.54 -13.68
C VAL A 260 23.55 -7.94 -12.75
N THR A 261 24.43 -7.00 -12.43
CA THR A 261 25.46 -7.21 -11.41
C THR A 261 24.91 -6.79 -10.05
N ARG A 262 24.79 -7.74 -9.12
CA ARG A 262 24.28 -7.50 -7.76
C ARG A 262 25.44 -7.41 -6.78
N LEU A 263 25.53 -6.31 -6.07
CA LEU A 263 26.67 -5.98 -5.23
C LEU A 263 26.23 -5.52 -3.85
N VAL A 264 27.01 -5.89 -2.84
CA VAL A 264 26.86 -5.44 -1.46
C VAL A 264 28.03 -4.52 -1.12
N GLN A 265 27.72 -3.29 -0.71
CA GLN A 265 28.68 -2.35 -0.17
C GLN A 265 28.69 -2.40 1.36
N ASN A 266 29.87 -2.60 1.92
CA ASN A 266 30.14 -2.45 3.34
C ASN A 266 31.36 -1.53 3.52
N GLY A 267 31.12 -0.30 3.98
CA GLY A 267 32.14 0.75 3.99
C GLY A 267 32.69 1.00 2.59
N ASP A 268 34.01 0.85 2.45
CA ASP A 268 34.73 1.01 1.17
C ASP A 268 34.82 -0.29 0.34
N SER A 269 34.40 -1.43 0.91
CA SER A 269 34.47 -2.73 0.25
C SER A 269 33.18 -3.07 -0.48
N ILE A 270 33.32 -3.71 -1.65
CA ILE A 270 32.20 -4.13 -2.50
C ILE A 270 32.34 -5.63 -2.77
N PHE A 271 31.28 -6.36 -2.50
CA PHE A 271 31.20 -7.81 -2.64
C PHE A 271 30.13 -8.18 -3.66
N ASP A 272 30.33 -9.27 -4.37
CA ASP A 272 29.29 -9.86 -5.23
C ASP A 272 28.23 -10.54 -4.35
N GLU A 273 26.96 -10.14 -4.50
CA GLU A 273 25.83 -10.70 -3.74
C GLU A 273 25.56 -12.17 -4.14
N SER A 274 25.92 -12.54 -5.36
CA SER A 274 25.73 -13.88 -5.93
C SER A 274 26.86 -14.85 -5.62
N ALA A 275 28.03 -14.35 -5.21
CA ALA A 275 29.13 -15.21 -4.81
C ALA A 275 28.79 -15.87 -3.47
N PRO A 276 29.11 -17.18 -3.28
CA PRO A 276 29.05 -17.77 -1.95
C PRO A 276 29.88 -16.91 -1.03
N LEU A 277 29.24 -16.35 0.02
CA LEU A 277 29.90 -15.47 0.96
C LEU A 277 31.11 -16.22 1.50
N ASP A 278 32.31 -15.81 1.09
CA ASP A 278 33.53 -16.32 1.67
C ASP A 278 33.60 -15.73 3.07
N LEU A 279 32.89 -16.35 4.01
CA LEU A 279 32.88 -15.98 5.41
C LEU A 279 34.32 -15.96 5.95
N ALA A 280 35.20 -16.84 5.47
CA ALA A 280 36.60 -16.82 5.85
C ALA A 280 37.33 -15.58 5.29
N GLY A 281 37.01 -15.16 4.07
CA GLY A 281 37.53 -13.94 3.43
C GLY A 281 36.93 -12.64 3.99
N VAL A 282 35.64 -12.59 4.31
CA VAL A 282 34.96 -11.46 4.97
C VAL A 282 35.44 -11.35 6.41
N ILE A 283 35.57 -12.46 7.13
CA ILE A 283 36.15 -12.51 8.46
C ILE A 283 37.65 -12.21 8.40
N GLN A 284 38.42 -12.63 7.38
CA GLN A 284 39.83 -12.22 7.22
C GLN A 284 39.99 -10.75 6.85
N THR A 285 39.08 -10.18 6.07
CA THR A 285 39.11 -8.76 5.71
C THR A 285 38.67 -7.91 6.91
N ALA A 286 37.69 -8.37 7.68
CA ALA A 286 37.29 -7.77 8.96
C ALA A 286 38.37 -7.95 10.06
N LEU A 287 38.99 -9.13 10.17
CA LEU A 287 40.08 -9.44 11.11
C LEU A 287 41.36 -8.67 10.76
N GLY A 288 41.68 -8.58 9.47
CA GLY A 288 42.84 -7.87 8.94
C GLY A 288 42.71 -6.35 9.06
N SER A 289 41.48 -5.85 9.13
CA SER A 289 41.16 -4.47 9.46
C SER A 289 40.36 -4.39 10.77
N ASN A 290 41.06 -4.61 11.87
CA ASN A 290 40.64 -4.11 13.17
C ASN A 290 39.27 -4.60 13.68
N ILE A 291 39.07 -5.93 13.86
CA ILE A 291 37.96 -6.44 14.68
C ILE A 291 37.96 -5.82 16.08
N GLN A 292 39.13 -5.54 16.65
CA GLN A 292 39.21 -4.88 17.95
C GLN A 292 38.66 -3.45 17.90
N THR A 293 38.80 -2.74 16.78
CA THR A 293 38.31 -1.36 16.60
C THR A 293 36.85 -1.33 16.18
N LEU A 294 36.39 -2.27 15.34
CA LEU A 294 34.98 -2.42 14.98
C LEU A 294 34.15 -2.93 16.16
N LEU A 295 34.68 -3.89 16.95
CA LEU A 295 34.10 -4.26 18.23
C LEU A 295 34.22 -3.11 19.24
N ASN A 296 35.35 -2.38 19.32
CA ASN A 296 35.42 -1.19 20.17
C ASN A 296 34.56 -0.03 19.67
N GLU A 297 34.18 0.08 18.40
CA GLU A 297 33.22 1.07 17.89
C GLU A 297 31.78 0.60 18.09
N LEU A 298 31.56 -0.72 18.06
CA LEU A 298 30.32 -1.36 18.50
C LEU A 298 30.17 -1.32 20.03
N LEU A 299 31.25 -1.16 20.80
CA LEU A 299 31.32 -1.19 22.27
C LEU A 299 31.59 0.19 22.91
N ASN A 300 32.16 1.16 22.18
CA ASN A 300 32.25 2.57 22.58
C ASN A 300 31.20 3.36 21.81
N GLU A 301 30.16 3.78 22.52
CA GLU A 301 28.99 4.56 22.07
C GLU A 301 29.32 5.99 21.56
N THR A 302 30.47 6.25 20.93
CA THR A 302 30.94 7.63 20.65
C THR A 302 31.60 7.88 19.29
N SER A 303 31.48 6.98 18.31
CA SER A 303 31.90 7.33 16.94
C SER A 303 30.85 8.21 16.24
N PRO A 304 31.26 9.37 15.68
CA PRO A 304 30.32 10.36 15.15
C PRO A 304 29.60 9.84 13.91
N LYS A 305 28.27 10.05 13.91
CA LYS A 305 27.33 9.97 12.79
C LYS A 305 28.03 10.08 11.42
N ALA A 306 28.23 8.94 10.76
CA ALA A 306 28.44 8.94 9.32
C ALA A 306 27.13 9.45 8.71
N ALA A 307 27.14 10.71 8.26
CA ALA A 307 26.04 11.28 7.49
C ALA A 307 25.75 10.32 6.33
N ALA A 308 24.47 9.96 6.14
CA ALA A 308 24.03 9.13 5.04
C ALA A 308 24.67 9.66 3.75
N PRO A 309 25.58 8.91 3.11
CA PRO A 309 25.95 9.25 1.77
C PRO A 309 24.77 8.78 0.93
N THR A 310 23.85 9.69 0.61
CA THR A 310 23.22 9.69 -0.72
C THR A 310 24.35 9.95 -1.70
N ASN A 311 25.27 8.99 -1.84
CA ASN A 311 26.24 9.01 -2.91
C ASN A 311 25.47 8.53 -4.12
N ASP A 312 24.96 9.48 -4.89
CA ASP A 312 24.46 9.22 -6.24
C ASP A 312 25.59 8.78 -7.18
N LYS A 313 26.82 8.73 -6.67
CA LYS A 313 28.02 8.31 -7.38
C LYS A 313 28.27 6.81 -7.18
N LEU A 314 28.22 6.08 -8.29
CA LEU A 314 28.60 4.68 -8.36
C LEU A 314 30.11 4.51 -8.03
N PRO A 315 30.49 3.63 -7.10
CA PRO A 315 31.89 3.34 -6.84
C PRO A 315 32.61 2.68 -8.04
N ASP A 316 33.90 3.00 -8.22
CA ASP A 316 34.69 2.48 -9.35
C ASP A 316 34.86 0.95 -9.33
N ALA A 317 34.82 0.33 -8.16
CA ALA A 317 34.86 -1.13 -8.02
C ALA A 317 33.56 -1.78 -8.56
N ALA A 318 32.40 -1.18 -8.29
CA ALA A 318 31.12 -1.65 -8.82
C ALA A 318 31.06 -1.55 -10.36
N ARG A 319 31.57 -0.44 -10.92
CA ARG A 319 31.70 -0.29 -12.38
C ARG A 319 32.54 -1.41 -13.00
N ARG A 320 33.71 -1.71 -12.44
CA ARG A 320 34.62 -2.75 -12.96
C ARG A 320 33.99 -4.15 -12.92
N SER A 321 33.27 -4.47 -11.85
CA SER A 321 32.57 -5.76 -11.75
C SER A 321 31.51 -5.91 -12.86
N ALA A 322 30.73 -4.86 -13.12
CA ALA A 322 29.73 -4.89 -14.17
C ALA A 322 30.33 -4.95 -15.58
N GLU A 323 31.43 -4.24 -15.82
CA GLU A 323 32.16 -4.30 -17.09
C GLU A 323 32.76 -5.70 -17.35
N THR A 324 33.24 -6.37 -16.31
CA THR A 324 33.76 -7.75 -16.39
C THR A 324 32.64 -8.74 -16.72
N ALA A 325 31.45 -8.54 -16.16
CA ALA A 325 30.28 -9.35 -16.44
C ALA A 325 29.53 -8.94 -17.74
N ASN A 326 29.99 -7.90 -18.43
CA ASN A 326 29.34 -7.30 -19.59
C ASN A 326 27.86 -6.91 -19.34
N HIS A 327 27.55 -6.45 -18.13
CA HIS A 327 26.20 -6.02 -17.73
C HIS A 327 26.06 -4.49 -17.82
N SER A 328 24.92 -4.02 -18.34
CA SER A 328 24.56 -2.58 -18.40
C SER A 328 23.86 -2.06 -17.15
N THR A 329 23.54 -2.94 -16.19
CA THR A 329 22.74 -2.64 -15.01
C THR A 329 23.44 -3.14 -13.73
N ILE A 330 23.41 -2.34 -12.67
CA ILE A 330 23.98 -2.66 -11.35
C ILE A 330 22.93 -2.43 -10.27
N VAL A 331 22.80 -3.39 -9.35
CA VAL A 331 22.10 -3.22 -8.08
C VAL A 331 23.12 -3.17 -6.96
N LEU A 332 23.16 -2.07 -6.22
CA LEU A 332 24.06 -1.87 -5.10
C LEU A 332 23.25 -1.80 -3.80
N ALA A 333 23.49 -2.73 -2.88
CA ALA A 333 22.93 -2.72 -1.54
C ALA A 333 23.95 -2.15 -0.54
N SER A 334 23.61 -1.07 0.16
CA SER A 334 24.44 -0.48 1.21
C SER A 334 23.74 -0.59 2.57
N PHE A 335 24.54 -0.80 3.61
CA PHE A 335 24.08 -1.05 4.98
C PHE A 335 24.57 0.08 5.88
N GLN A 336 23.64 0.71 6.60
CA GLN A 336 23.93 1.74 7.59
C GLN A 336 23.40 1.29 8.96
N PRO A 337 24.25 0.72 9.82
CA PRO A 337 23.87 0.42 11.20
C PRO A 337 23.74 1.72 12.01
N ASP A 338 22.72 1.79 12.87
CA ASP A 338 22.56 2.81 13.91
C ASP A 338 22.46 2.11 15.27
N LEU A 339 23.60 2.03 15.94
CA LEU A 339 23.77 1.28 17.18
C LEU A 339 23.13 2.00 18.37
N GLU A 340 23.13 3.33 18.37
CA GLU A 340 22.51 4.14 19.43
C GLU A 340 20.99 3.98 19.41
N ALA A 341 20.38 3.99 18.21
CA ALA A 341 18.95 3.81 18.04
C ALA A 341 18.51 2.33 18.06
N GLY A 342 19.46 1.37 18.08
CA GLY A 342 19.16 -0.05 17.95
C GLY A 342 18.42 -0.37 16.64
N SER A 343 18.86 0.25 15.54
CA SER A 343 18.22 0.15 14.23
C SER A 343 19.23 -0.08 13.11
N ALA A 344 18.76 -0.57 11.98
CA ALA A 344 19.58 -0.69 10.77
C ALA A 344 18.77 -0.20 9.57
N THR A 345 19.43 0.55 8.69
CA THR A 345 18.86 0.97 7.41
C THR A 345 19.65 0.35 6.27
N VAL A 346 18.94 -0.30 5.35
CA VAL A 346 19.49 -0.87 4.12
C VAL A 346 18.96 -0.07 2.94
N THR A 347 19.85 0.37 2.06
CA THR A 347 19.49 1.09 0.83
C THR A 347 19.87 0.24 -0.37
N ARG A 348 18.92 -0.07 -1.24
CA ARG A 348 19.19 -0.64 -2.57
C ARG A 348 19.12 0.45 -3.63
N GLN A 349 20.19 0.63 -4.38
CA GLN A 349 20.31 1.58 -5.47
C GLN A 349 20.38 0.84 -6.81
N LEU A 350 19.65 1.31 -7.81
CA LEU A 350 19.69 0.78 -9.18
C LEU A 350 20.42 1.75 -10.09
N PHE A 351 21.51 1.31 -10.71
CA PHE A 351 22.26 2.09 -11.68
C PHE A 351 22.19 1.44 -13.05
N ARG A 352 22.20 2.27 -14.10
CA ARG A 352 22.31 1.82 -15.49
C ARG A 352 23.34 2.64 -16.26
N LYS A 353 24.06 1.99 -17.18
CA LYS A 353 24.96 2.62 -18.13
C LYS A 353 24.17 3.19 -19.31
N HIS A 354 24.30 4.49 -19.53
CA HIS A 354 23.69 5.18 -20.67
C HIS A 354 24.55 5.03 -21.94
N SER A 355 24.00 5.42 -23.09
CA SER A 355 24.68 5.41 -24.39
C SER A 355 25.93 6.31 -24.45
N ASP A 356 26.01 7.32 -23.57
CA ASP A 356 27.20 8.17 -23.37
C ASP A 356 28.31 7.48 -22.56
N GLY A 357 28.08 6.24 -22.11
CA GLY A 357 28.98 5.46 -21.28
C GLY A 357 28.95 5.83 -19.80
N GLN A 358 28.15 6.81 -19.38
CA GLN A 358 28.01 7.23 -17.99
C GLN A 358 27.04 6.33 -17.23
N TRP A 359 27.36 6.05 -15.98
CA TRP A 359 26.45 5.36 -15.06
C TRP A 359 25.59 6.38 -14.34
N LYS A 360 24.27 6.19 -14.37
CA LYS A 360 23.33 7.06 -13.66
C LYS A 360 22.52 6.24 -12.66
N LEU A 361 22.29 6.84 -11.48
CA LEU A 361 21.33 6.32 -10.51
C LEU A 361 19.93 6.51 -11.08
N LEU A 362 19.17 5.42 -11.19
CA LEU A 362 17.81 5.45 -11.67
C LEU A 362 16.81 5.68 -10.53
N TRP A 363 16.98 4.94 -9.44
CA TRP A 363 16.26 5.11 -8.18
C TRP A 363 16.98 4.40 -7.02
N ALA A 364 16.54 4.69 -5.81
CA ALA A 364 16.93 3.98 -4.60
C ALA A 364 15.70 3.62 -3.76
N THR A 365 15.74 2.48 -3.07
CA THR A 365 14.72 2.04 -2.11
C THR A 365 15.39 1.77 -0.78
N THR A 366 14.76 2.20 0.31
CA THR A 366 15.26 1.99 1.67
C THR A 366 14.36 1.02 2.44
N GLY A 367 14.98 0.29 3.36
CA GLY A 367 14.30 -0.50 4.38
C GLY A 367 14.97 -0.26 5.73
N THR A 368 14.19 0.12 6.73
CA THR A 368 14.67 0.32 8.09
C THR A 368 13.99 -0.68 9.02
N SER A 369 14.74 -1.21 9.99
CA SER A 369 14.21 -2.07 11.04
C SER A 369 14.81 -1.68 12.38
N THR A 370 14.03 -1.89 13.42
CA THR A 370 14.42 -1.73 14.83
C THR A 370 14.31 -3.07 15.56
N SER A 371 14.77 -3.12 16.81
CA SER A 371 14.58 -4.28 17.70
C SER A 371 13.09 -4.59 17.96
N GLY A 372 12.21 -3.58 17.93
CA GLY A 372 10.76 -3.75 18.13
C GLY A 372 10.05 -4.44 16.96
N ASP A 373 10.67 -4.47 15.78
CA ASP A 373 10.09 -5.09 14.57
C ASP A 373 10.38 -6.60 14.47
N LEU A 374 11.21 -7.12 15.38
CA LEU A 374 11.62 -8.52 15.39
C LEU A 374 10.58 -9.40 16.09
N LYS A 375 10.16 -10.46 15.40
CA LYS A 375 9.36 -11.52 16.01
C LYS A 375 10.27 -12.47 16.80
N PRO A 376 9.85 -12.98 17.97
CA PRO A 376 10.64 -13.94 18.75
C PRO A 376 11.09 -15.17 17.95
N SER A 377 10.27 -15.60 16.98
CA SER A 377 10.59 -16.72 16.08
C SER A 377 11.77 -16.44 15.15
N GLN A 378 12.02 -15.18 14.78
CA GLN A 378 13.15 -14.80 13.90
C GLN A 378 14.47 -14.89 14.65
N ILE A 379 14.51 -14.43 15.90
CA ILE A 379 15.68 -14.55 16.78
C ILE A 379 16.01 -16.02 17.02
N ALA A 380 15.00 -16.83 17.37
CA ALA A 380 15.17 -18.27 17.56
C ALA A 380 15.63 -19.01 16.29
N SER A 381 15.25 -18.53 15.10
CA SER A 381 15.71 -19.13 13.84
C SER A 381 17.19 -18.84 13.57
N LEU A 382 17.65 -17.63 13.88
CA LEU A 382 19.05 -17.23 13.79
C LEU A 382 19.94 -17.98 14.77
N GLU A 383 19.53 -18.11 16.04
CA GLU A 383 20.26 -18.90 17.03
C GLU A 383 20.36 -20.37 16.63
N ASN A 384 19.40 -20.87 15.86
CA ASN A 384 19.39 -22.25 15.40
C ASN A 384 20.14 -22.50 14.09
N ASP A 385 20.58 -21.45 13.41
CA ASP A 385 21.32 -21.54 12.15
C ASP A 385 22.67 -22.26 12.36
N PRO A 386 23.00 -23.29 11.55
CA PRO A 386 24.27 -24.01 11.66
C PRO A 386 25.51 -23.11 11.61
N GLN A 387 25.52 -22.09 10.75
CA GLN A 387 26.67 -21.17 10.62
C GLN A 387 26.79 -20.28 11.86
N VAL A 388 25.67 -19.80 12.39
CA VAL A 388 25.62 -19.02 13.63
C VAL A 388 26.10 -19.85 14.83
N LYS A 389 25.76 -21.16 14.88
CA LYS A 389 26.23 -22.06 15.94
C LYS A 389 27.74 -22.29 15.89
N GLU A 390 28.33 -22.37 14.69
CA GLU A 390 29.78 -22.46 14.54
C GLU A 390 30.48 -21.16 14.98
N ILE A 391 29.96 -20.00 14.60
CA ILE A 391 30.47 -18.69 15.04
C ILE A 391 30.34 -18.55 16.56
N SER A 392 29.20 -18.94 17.13
CA SER A 392 28.96 -18.92 18.58
C SER A 392 29.98 -19.75 19.34
N ARG A 393 30.29 -20.96 18.88
CA ARG A 393 31.32 -21.83 19.48
C ARG A 393 32.73 -21.25 19.39
N LEU A 394 33.06 -20.64 18.26
CA LEU A 394 34.36 -19.97 18.08
C LEU A 394 34.48 -18.73 18.99
N ALA A 395 33.40 -17.95 19.11
CA ALA A 395 33.35 -16.76 19.97
C ALA A 395 33.47 -17.12 21.46
N GLU A 396 32.78 -18.18 21.91
CA GLU A 396 32.92 -18.74 23.26
C GLU A 396 34.36 -19.21 23.53
N GLY A 397 35.00 -19.87 22.53
CA GLY A 397 36.39 -20.30 22.62
C GLY A 397 37.42 -19.15 22.69
N LEU A 398 37.05 -17.95 22.25
CA LEU A 398 37.87 -16.74 22.29
C LEU A 398 37.59 -15.84 23.51
N GLY A 399 36.68 -16.27 24.40
CA GLY A 399 36.35 -15.54 25.63
C GLY A 399 35.40 -14.36 25.44
N LEU A 400 34.73 -14.25 24.29
CA LEU A 400 33.62 -13.31 24.11
C LEU A 400 32.41 -13.80 24.91
N GLY A 401 31.87 -12.95 25.78
CA GLY A 401 30.77 -13.34 26.68
C GLY A 401 29.46 -13.57 25.93
N GLY A 402 28.61 -14.47 26.45
CA GLY A 402 27.32 -14.81 25.83
C GLY A 402 26.37 -13.62 25.62
N GLN A 403 26.48 -12.58 26.46
CA GLN A 403 25.73 -11.33 26.30
C GLN A 403 26.13 -10.57 25.02
N GLN A 404 27.42 -10.52 24.69
CA GLN A 404 27.96 -9.79 23.53
C GLN A 404 27.59 -10.49 22.23
N LEU A 405 27.65 -11.82 22.22
CA LEU A 405 27.17 -12.65 21.13
C LEU A 405 25.66 -12.47 20.93
N SER A 406 24.86 -12.47 21.99
CA SER A 406 23.41 -12.24 21.91
C SER A 406 23.07 -10.89 21.28
N THR A 407 23.77 -9.81 21.67
CA THR A 407 23.61 -8.49 21.04
C THR A 407 23.97 -8.49 19.56
N ALA A 408 25.07 -9.14 19.17
CA ALA A 408 25.47 -9.26 17.77
C ALA A 408 24.45 -10.05 16.93
N LEU A 409 23.88 -11.13 17.49
CA LEU A 409 22.83 -11.92 16.83
C LEU A 409 21.52 -11.14 16.68
N GLN A 410 21.12 -10.41 17.72
CA GLN A 410 19.96 -9.51 17.63
C GLN A 410 20.18 -8.45 16.56
N PHE A 411 21.37 -7.85 16.51
CA PHE A 411 21.68 -6.85 15.49
C PHE A 411 21.70 -7.45 14.07
N GLY A 412 22.24 -8.65 13.90
CA GLY A 412 22.14 -9.42 12.66
C GLY A 412 20.70 -9.65 12.23
N ALA A 413 19.79 -9.95 13.17
CA ALA A 413 18.36 -10.07 12.91
C ALA A 413 17.73 -8.76 12.42
N ILE A 414 18.11 -7.62 13.04
CA ILE A 414 17.65 -6.28 12.64
C ILE A 414 18.09 -5.99 11.21
N VAL A 415 19.36 -6.22 10.88
CA VAL A 415 19.90 -6.01 9.52
C VAL A 415 19.21 -6.91 8.50
N GLN A 416 19.04 -8.20 8.79
CA GLN A 416 18.32 -9.13 7.89
C GLN A 416 16.88 -8.69 7.67
N ASN A 417 16.19 -8.21 8.71
CA ASN A 417 14.83 -7.73 8.58
C ASN A 417 14.76 -6.44 7.75
N ALA A 418 15.67 -5.49 7.97
CA ALA A 418 15.80 -4.27 7.18
C ALA A 418 16.08 -4.59 5.70
N MET A 419 16.99 -5.54 5.43
CA MET A 419 17.29 -6.02 4.08
C MET A 419 16.06 -6.63 3.41
N ARG A 420 15.33 -7.51 4.10
CA ARG A 420 14.09 -8.09 3.59
C ARG A 420 13.02 -7.03 3.27
N VAL A 421 12.93 -5.96 4.06
CA VAL A 421 12.03 -4.83 3.79
C VAL A 421 12.51 -4.07 2.55
N ALA A 422 13.80 -3.76 2.45
CA ALA A 422 14.39 -3.11 1.29
C ALA A 422 14.19 -3.94 0.01
N ASP A 423 14.38 -5.26 0.08
CA ASP A 423 14.16 -6.21 -1.03
C ASP A 423 12.71 -6.20 -1.49
N ARG A 424 11.75 -6.23 -0.56
CA ARG A 424 10.33 -6.14 -0.91
C ARG A 424 10.03 -4.84 -1.63
N ASN A 425 10.49 -3.71 -1.07
CA ASN A 425 10.27 -2.39 -1.66
C ASN A 425 10.91 -2.29 -3.06
N PHE A 426 12.10 -2.87 -3.22
CA PHE A 426 12.81 -2.94 -4.49
C PHE A 426 12.06 -3.78 -5.53
N GLU A 427 11.63 -4.99 -5.17
CA GLU A 427 10.85 -5.87 -6.06
C GLU A 427 9.48 -5.27 -6.42
N GLU A 428 8.81 -4.61 -5.48
CA GLU A 428 7.58 -3.87 -5.75
C GLU A 428 7.84 -2.73 -6.75
N ARG A 429 8.98 -2.03 -6.62
CA ARG A 429 9.37 -0.97 -7.57
C ARG A 429 9.67 -1.53 -8.97
N ILE A 430 10.35 -2.67 -9.06
CA ILE A 430 10.62 -3.36 -10.33
C ILE A 430 9.30 -3.77 -10.97
N GLN A 431 8.42 -4.41 -10.21
CA GLN A 431 7.12 -4.88 -10.69
C GLN A 431 6.24 -3.72 -11.15
N THR A 432 6.19 -2.62 -10.40
CA THR A 432 5.42 -1.42 -10.78
C THR A 432 5.98 -0.73 -12.03
N THR A 433 7.30 -0.78 -12.24
CA THR A 433 7.93 -0.25 -13.47
C THR A 433 7.61 -1.13 -14.69
N ILE A 434 7.73 -2.46 -14.57
CA ILE A 434 7.45 -3.42 -15.67
C ILE A 434 5.96 -3.50 -16.00
N THR A 435 5.09 -3.35 -15.00
CA THR A 435 3.64 -3.26 -15.23
C THR A 435 3.20 -1.89 -15.70
N THR A 436 4.16 -0.98 -15.95
CA THR A 436 3.99 0.42 -16.37
C THR A 436 3.18 1.27 -15.42
N LYS A 437 2.60 0.69 -14.35
CA LYS A 437 1.85 1.38 -13.30
C LYS A 437 2.65 2.52 -12.70
N ALA A 438 3.94 2.33 -12.41
CA ALA A 438 4.76 3.41 -11.87
C ALA A 438 4.90 4.56 -12.86
N LEU A 439 4.99 4.28 -14.16
CA LEU A 439 5.25 5.26 -15.21
C LEU A 439 3.98 5.99 -15.67
N THR A 440 2.84 5.28 -15.66
CA THR A 440 1.52 5.84 -15.96
C THR A 440 0.87 6.49 -14.73
N ASN A 441 1.13 6.01 -13.49
CA ASN A 441 0.71 6.69 -12.23
C ASN A 441 1.73 7.71 -11.70
N THR A 442 2.95 7.81 -12.25
CA THR A 442 3.83 8.97 -11.95
C THR A 442 3.37 10.24 -12.63
N GLN A 443 2.42 10.16 -13.57
CA GLN A 443 1.69 11.35 -13.97
C GLN A 443 0.94 11.85 -12.73
N GLU A 444 1.32 13.03 -12.27
CA GLU A 444 0.47 13.88 -11.44
C GLU A 444 -0.97 13.71 -11.91
N THR A 445 -1.92 13.53 -10.98
CA THR A 445 -3.33 13.29 -11.31
C THR A 445 -3.74 14.22 -12.45
N PRO A 446 -4.13 13.68 -13.62
CA PRO A 446 -4.11 14.44 -14.85
C PRO A 446 -5.02 15.65 -14.74
N VAL A 447 -4.48 16.82 -15.04
CA VAL A 447 -5.21 18.09 -15.05
C VAL A 447 -5.87 18.25 -16.40
N LEU A 448 -7.16 17.97 -16.46
CA LEU A 448 -8.00 18.11 -17.63
C LEU A 448 -8.55 19.53 -17.70
N ILE A 449 -8.13 20.30 -18.70
CA ILE A 449 -8.68 21.63 -18.96
C ILE A 449 -10.02 21.47 -19.66
N ILE A 450 -11.10 21.75 -18.95
CA ILE A 450 -12.46 21.58 -19.48
C ILE A 450 -12.79 22.74 -20.42
N PRO A 451 -13.22 22.47 -21.68
CA PRO A 451 -13.48 23.52 -22.65
C PRO A 451 -14.70 24.37 -22.29
N ASP A 452 -14.68 25.61 -22.77
CA ASP A 452 -15.72 26.63 -22.59
C ASP A 452 -17.01 26.33 -23.37
N THR A 453 -16.99 25.39 -24.32
CA THR A 453 -18.13 25.10 -25.21
C THR A 453 -19.29 24.47 -24.43
N GLY A 454 -20.46 25.10 -24.55
CA GLY A 454 -21.61 24.91 -23.68
C GLY A 454 -22.44 23.65 -23.90
N ALA A 455 -23.18 23.31 -22.83
CA ALA A 455 -24.26 22.32 -22.71
C ALA A 455 -23.98 20.93 -23.30
N VAL A 456 -23.81 19.95 -22.40
CA VAL A 456 -24.24 18.57 -22.70
C VAL A 456 -25.71 18.67 -23.10
N PRO A 457 -26.12 18.27 -24.32
CA PRO A 457 -27.52 18.31 -24.69
C PRO A 457 -28.30 17.47 -23.69
N SER A 458 -29.21 18.12 -22.97
CA SER A 458 -30.13 17.45 -22.06
C SER A 458 -30.84 16.35 -22.84
N ALA A 459 -30.59 15.10 -22.49
CA ALA A 459 -31.46 14.00 -22.90
C ALA A 459 -32.78 14.22 -22.17
N THR A 460 -33.69 14.97 -22.78
CA THR A 460 -35.09 15.08 -22.35
C THR A 460 -35.78 13.74 -22.63
N GLU A 461 -36.27 13.11 -21.57
CA GLU A 461 -37.55 12.39 -21.62
C GLU A 461 -38.71 13.40 -21.65
#